data_AF-A0A0R3CJP1-F1
#
_entry.id   AF-A0A0R3CJP1-F1
#
_cell.length_a   1.000
_cell.length_b   1.000
_cell.length_c   1.000
_cell.angle_alpha   90.00
_cell.angle_beta   90.00
_cell.angle_gamma   90.00
#
_symmetry.space_group_name_H-M   'P 1'
#
loop_
_entity.id
_entity.type
_entity.pdbx_description
1 polymer ?
#
loop_
_entity_poly.entity_id
_entity_poly.type
_entity_poly.pdbx_seq_one_letter_code
_entity_poly.pdbx_strand_id
1 'polypeptide(L)'
;MSERLQLTVDKEDLELIDKIQKLCKLDGRSEVVQEALVLLGWAAAATNDGLTVAAVDEVNNKFREVETKALQRARRRIHAA
;
A
#
# COMPACT_ATOMS: atom_id res chain seq x y z
N MET A 1 2.81 -17.56 16.92
CA MET A 1 3.71 -16.69 17.69
C MET A 1 3.58 -15.28 17.12
N SER A 2 3.49 -14.26 17.96
CA SER A 2 3.48 -12.86 17.52
C SER A 2 4.88 -12.27 17.72
N GLU A 3 5.42 -11.66 16.66
CA GLU A 3 6.69 -10.92 16.73
C GLU A 3 6.42 -9.43 16.94
N ARG A 4 7.33 -8.74 17.64
CA ARG A 4 7.21 -7.31 17.91
C ARG A 4 8.16 -6.53 17.02
N LEU A 5 7.58 -5.68 16.17
CA LEU A 5 8.33 -4.73 15.34
C LEU A 5 8.30 -3.33 15.97
N GLN A 6 9.45 -2.69 16.05
CA GLN A 6 9.57 -1.27 16.40
C GLN A 6 9.98 -0.49 15.15
N LEU A 7 9.23 0.57 14.84
CA LEU A 7 9.46 1.42 13.69
C LEU A 7 9.75 2.85 14.14
N THR A 8 10.76 3.46 13.56
CA THR A 8 10.94 4.91 13.62
C THR A 8 10.13 5.51 12.48
N VAL A 9 9.17 6.35 12.82
CA VAL A 9 8.32 7.08 11.86
C VAL A 9 8.44 8.56 12.15
N ASP A 10 8.35 9.39 11.11
CA ASP A 10 8.24 10.83 11.32
C ASP A 10 6.82 11.21 11.73
N LYS A 11 6.64 12.50 12.03
CA LYS A 11 5.35 13.01 12.51
C LYS A 11 4.27 12.95 11.41
N GLU A 12 4.65 13.18 10.16
CA GLU A 12 3.72 13.23 9.03
C GLU A 12 3.17 11.83 8.72
N ASP A 13 4.04 10.83 8.75
CA ASP A 13 3.67 9.41 8.64
C ASP A 13 2.76 8.99 9.78
N LEU A 14 3.04 9.44 11.01
CA LEU A 14 2.19 9.12 12.17
C LEU A 14 0.79 9.74 12.06
N GLU A 15 0.70 10.99 11.59
CA GLU A 15 -0.56 11.68 11.34
C GLU A 15 -1.35 10.98 10.22
N LEU A 16 -0.67 10.48 9.19
CA LEU A 16 -1.29 9.68 8.12
C LEU A 16 -1.85 8.35 8.67
N ILE A 17 -1.09 7.64 9.51
CA ILE A 17 -1.55 6.42 10.18
C ILE A 17 -2.81 6.70 11.00
N ASP A 18 -2.81 7.75 11.81
CA ASP A 18 -3.97 8.13 12.64
C ASP A 18 -5.19 8.51 11.79
N LYS A 19 -4.97 9.16 10.65
CA LYS A 19 -6.03 9.49 9.70
C LYS A 19 -6.63 8.23 9.07
N ILE A 20 -5.80 7.30 8.62
CA ILE A 20 -6.26 6.02 8.03
C ILE A 20 -7.00 5.20 9.09
N GLN A 21 -6.48 5.12 10.31
CA GLN A 21 -7.14 4.44 11.43
C GLN A 21 -8.57 4.94 11.62
N LYS A 22 -8.76 6.26 11.68
CA LYS A 22 -10.08 6.88 11.87
C LYS A 22 -10.99 6.66 10.66
N LEU A 23 -10.47 6.79 9.45
CA LEU A 23 -11.22 6.62 8.21
C LEU A 23 -11.76 5.19 8.07
N CYS A 24 -10.92 4.20 8.42
CA CYS A 24 -11.24 2.78 8.31
C CYS A 24 -11.86 2.19 9.58
N LYS A 25 -11.96 2.97 10.67
CA LYS A 25 -12.46 2.55 11.99
C LYS A 25 -11.70 1.35 12.56
N LEU A 26 -10.37 1.39 12.46
CA LEU A 26 -9.49 0.34 12.96
C LEU A 26 -9.18 0.54 14.45
N ASP A 27 -8.96 -0.56 15.16
CA ASP A 27 -8.78 -0.60 16.62
C ASP A 27 -7.44 -0.01 17.05
N GLY A 28 -6.45 0.00 16.16
CA GLY A 28 -5.14 0.59 16.46
C GLY A 28 -4.21 0.75 15.26
N ARG A 29 -3.11 1.48 15.50
CA ARG A 29 -2.05 1.72 14.51
C ARG A 29 -1.42 0.43 13.98
N SER A 30 -1.34 -0.63 14.78
CA SER A 30 -0.82 -1.93 14.35
C SER A 30 -1.69 -2.55 13.26
N GLU A 31 -3.00 -2.41 13.37
CA GLU A 31 -3.95 -2.92 12.38
C GLU A 31 -3.85 -2.13 11.07
N VAL A 32 -3.67 -0.80 11.15
CA VAL A 32 -3.37 0.03 9.96
C VAL A 32 -2.15 -0.49 9.21
N VAL A 33 -1.06 -0.81 9.93
CA VAL A 33 0.16 -1.33 9.32
C VAL A 33 -0.07 -2.71 8.71
N GLN A 34 -0.84 -3.58 9.36
CA GLN A 34 -1.19 -4.91 8.84
C GLN A 34 -2.00 -4.81 7.54
N GLU A 35 -3.07 -4.01 7.54
CA GLU A 35 -3.91 -3.77 6.36
C GLU A 35 -3.10 -3.15 5.20
N ALA A 36 -2.23 -2.18 5.50
CA ALA A 36 -1.34 -1.57 4.52
C ALA A 36 -0.36 -2.58 3.90
N LEU A 37 0.17 -3.52 4.69
CA LEU A 37 1.05 -4.58 4.21
C LEU A 37 0.32 -5.56 3.30
N VAL A 38 -0.91 -5.95 3.62
CA VAL A 38 -1.74 -6.81 2.77
C VAL A 38 -1.98 -6.15 1.42
N LEU A 39 -2.41 -4.88 1.43
CA LEU A 39 -2.67 -4.11 0.20
C LEU A 39 -1.41 -3.94 -0.65
N LEU A 40 -0.29 -3.56 -0.02
CA LEU A 40 0.98 -3.39 -0.72
C LEU A 40 1.50 -4.73 -1.27
N GLY A 41 1.37 -5.81 -0.53
CA GLY A 41 1.75 -7.16 -0.94
C GLY A 41 0.99 -7.61 -2.18
N TRP A 42 -0.33 -7.45 -2.18
CA TRP A 42 -1.17 -7.73 -3.35
C TRP A 42 -0.78 -6.88 -4.57
N ALA A 43 -0.65 -5.56 -4.38
CA ALA A 43 -0.33 -4.64 -5.46
C ALA A 43 1.07 -4.92 -6.06
N ALA A 44 2.04 -5.25 -5.21
CA ALA A 44 3.38 -5.62 -5.64
C ALA A 44 3.39 -6.94 -6.40
N ALA A 45 2.64 -7.96 -5.96
CA ALA A 45 2.49 -9.22 -6.67
C ALA A 45 1.84 -9.02 -8.05
N ALA A 46 0.71 -8.32 -8.12
CA ALA A 46 0.06 -7.98 -9.38
C ALA A 46 1.01 -7.25 -10.34
N THR A 47 1.78 -6.29 -9.82
CA THR A 47 2.78 -5.55 -10.62
C THR A 47 3.94 -6.44 -11.07
N ASN A 48 4.35 -7.42 -10.24
CA ASN A 48 5.36 -8.42 -10.58
C ASN A 48 4.86 -9.46 -11.58
N ASP A 49 3.54 -9.59 -11.77
CA ASP A 49 2.94 -10.43 -12.82
C ASP A 49 2.64 -9.64 -14.11
N GLY A 50 3.03 -8.35 -14.14
CA GLY A 50 2.95 -7.50 -15.32
C GLY A 50 1.66 -6.68 -15.39
N LEU A 51 0.84 -6.72 -14.33
CA LEU A 51 -0.41 -5.97 -14.27
C LEU A 51 -0.18 -4.52 -13.82
N THR A 52 -1.10 -3.64 -14.23
CA THR A 52 -1.15 -2.25 -13.77
C THR A 52 -2.13 -2.13 -12.62
N VAL A 53 -1.69 -1.55 -11.50
CA VAL A 53 -2.56 -1.21 -10.38
C VAL A 53 -3.05 0.23 -10.57
N ALA A 54 -4.37 0.42 -10.59
CA ALA A 54 -4.99 1.71 -10.81
C ALA A 54 -6.16 1.96 -9.86
N ALA A 55 -6.37 3.22 -9.49
CA ALA A 55 -7.62 3.68 -8.90
C ALA A 55 -8.63 3.92 -10.01
N VAL A 56 -9.84 3.39 -9.83
CA VAL A 56 -10.96 3.51 -10.78
C VAL A 56 -12.00 4.44 -10.19
N ASP A 57 -12.33 5.51 -10.92
CA ASP A 57 -13.49 6.35 -10.67
C ASP A 57 -14.58 5.97 -11.67
N GLU A 58 -15.51 5.12 -11.22
CA GLU A 58 -16.59 4.58 -12.04
C GLU A 58 -17.58 5.66 -12.49
N VAL A 59 -17.78 6.69 -11.65
CA VAL A 59 -18.74 7.77 -11.94
C VAL A 59 -18.26 8.61 -13.11
N ASN A 60 -16.96 8.89 -13.16
CA ASN A 60 -16.37 9.73 -14.21
C ASN A 60 -15.68 8.92 -15.32
N ASN A 61 -15.71 7.59 -15.26
CA ASN A 61 -14.99 6.66 -16.14
C ASN A 61 -13.50 7.03 -16.27
N LYS A 62 -12.85 7.34 -15.14
CA LYS A 62 -11.44 7.72 -15.08
C LYS A 62 -10.61 6.65 -14.41
N PHE A 63 -9.43 6.42 -14.97
CA PHE A 63 -8.42 5.52 -14.44
C PHE A 63 -7.18 6.32 -14.10
N ARG A 64 -6.65 6.13 -12.88
CA ARG A 64 -5.36 6.71 -12.47
C ARG A 64 -4.45 5.61 -11.96
N GLU A 65 -3.34 5.39 -12.67
CA GLU A 65 -2.31 4.47 -12.23
C GLU A 65 -1.77 4.87 -10.84
N VAL A 66 -1.59 3.88 -9.98
CA VAL A 66 -1.00 4.08 -8.65
C VAL A 66 0.49 3.83 -8.77
N GLU A 67 1.26 4.91 -8.73
CA GLU A 67 2.72 4.83 -8.79
C GLU A 67 3.36 5.02 -7.42
N THR A 68 4.17 4.04 -7.02
CA THR A 68 5.04 4.16 -5.84
C THR A 68 6.41 3.56 -6.15
N LYS A 69 7.43 3.94 -5.37
CA LYS A 69 8.79 3.35 -5.49
C LYS A 69 8.76 1.82 -5.36
N ALA A 70 7.89 1.27 -4.50
CA ALA A 70 7.76 -0.17 -4.30
C ALA A 70 7.23 -0.87 -5.56
N LEU A 71 6.14 -0.35 -6.15
CA LEU A 71 5.55 -0.91 -7.36
C LEU A 71 6.48 -0.77 -8.58
N GLN A 72 7.16 0.38 -8.73
CA GLN A 72 8.17 0.57 -9.77
C GLN A 72 9.31 -0.46 -9.67
N ARG A 73 9.76 -0.78 -8.44
CA ARG A 73 10.81 -1.80 -8.21
C ARG A 73 10.30 -3.22 -8.48
N ALA A 74 9.06 -3.54 -8.12
CA ALA A 74 8.44 -4.81 -8.45
C ALA A 74 8.35 -5.04 -9.97
N ARG A 75 7.95 -4.00 -10.73
CA ARG A 75 7.84 -4.04 -12.19
C ARG A 75 9.16 -4.37 -12.90
N ARG A 76 10.29 -3.84 -12.40
CA ARG A 76 11.63 -4.06 -12.98
C ARG A 76 12.07 -5.52 -12.96
N ARG A 77 11.54 -6.36 -12.06
CA ARG A 77 11.91 -7.79 -12.01
C ARG A 77 11.42 -8.57 -13.23
N ILE A 78 10.33 -8.16 -13.85
CA ILE A 78 9.85 -8.77 -15.10
C ILE A 78 10.69 -8.33 -16.29
N HIS A 79 11.01 -7.04 -16.38
CA HIS A 79 11.74 -6.49 -17.53
C HIS A 79 13.23 -6.87 -17.55
N ALA A 80 13.74 -7.46 -16.47
CA ALA A 80 15.10 -7.96 -16.37
C ALA A 80 15.21 -9.48 -16.53
N ALA A 81 14.10 -10.18 -16.76
CA ALA A 81 14.01 -11.62 -17.02
C ALA A 81 13.65 -11.88 -18.49
#